data_AF-A0A087MH56-F1
#
_entry.id   AF-A0A087MH56-F1
#
_cell.length_a   1.000
_cell.length_b   1.000
_cell.length_c   1.000
_cell.angle_alpha   90.00
_cell.angle_beta   90.00
_cell.angle_gamma   90.00
#
_symmetry.space_group_name_H-M   'P 1'
#
loop_
_entity.id
_entity.type
_entity.pdbx_description
1 polymer ?
#
loop_
_entity_poly.entity_id
_entity_poly.type
_entity_poly.pdbx_seq_one_letter_code
_entity_poly.pdbx_strand_id
1 'polypeptide(L)'
;MARWSKYLFFTLLFLVVGYLLAVQVLRWMAYGDEEQAAVALMRDLPPPPAGDSGFKYLAYADKDAPDEALDAALAADVAAFADYHARYAERLAGGTDAALEPAATPGADSLPNLPAVPAPDFACSFSQEDCLARLRGHEAAARAWLDAAAPRTRRVEQALASSHLANPYALNAAMPFPGYQQLRLPINEIAMQALEGNVAGALPRACYLLADARKHLRNDGLLIDKVVFAALTQGASDLLLRVRRLDPALPLPDDCAAAIAPVDVDDFQVCNALRGEFAMMSELSRQMDEANHGWRTPTRWVLTSHRLQDGWMATGLAPFCTAEGQAAIARGDIPKARARDYDRASLDFWAAPISHTLASISSPAYGGYQQRLLDHAQALRTNLEAITRVEPPAQEPSAAE
;
A
#
# COMPACT_ATOMS: atom_id res chain seq x y z
N MET A 1 8.80 44.05 -48.61
CA MET A 1 9.11 43.09 -47.53
C MET A 1 8.22 43.27 -46.28
N ALA A 2 8.01 44.48 -45.74
CA ALA A 2 7.22 44.68 -44.51
C ALA A 2 5.73 44.26 -44.56
N ARG A 3 5.03 44.35 -45.71
CA ARG A 3 3.62 43.88 -45.83
C ARG A 3 3.50 42.35 -45.75
N TRP A 4 4.39 41.62 -46.40
CA TRP A 4 4.39 40.15 -46.41
C TRP A 4 4.68 39.56 -45.03
N SER A 5 5.59 40.19 -44.27
CA SER A 5 5.88 39.82 -42.88
C SER A 5 4.65 39.96 -41.97
N LYS A 6 3.85 41.02 -42.13
CA LYS A 6 2.61 41.21 -41.34
C LYS A 6 1.58 40.13 -41.64
N TYR A 7 1.32 39.82 -42.92
CA TYR A 7 0.37 38.76 -43.27
C TYR A 7 0.81 37.40 -42.75
N LEU A 8 2.09 37.05 -42.89
CA LEU A 8 2.62 35.79 -42.37
C LEU A 8 2.50 35.69 -40.84
N PHE A 9 2.76 36.78 -40.12
CA PHE A 9 2.57 36.86 -38.68
C PHE A 9 1.11 36.62 -38.27
N PHE A 10 0.14 37.30 -38.91
CA PHE A 10 -1.27 37.12 -38.59
C PHE A 10 -1.79 35.73 -38.94
N THR A 11 -1.36 35.15 -40.06
CA THR A 11 -1.72 33.77 -40.42
C THR A 11 -1.19 32.78 -39.38
N LEU A 12 0.07 32.90 -38.97
CA LEU A 12 0.66 32.03 -37.96
C LEU A 12 -0.03 32.19 -36.60
N LEU A 13 -0.33 33.42 -36.19
CA LEU A 13 -1.08 33.69 -34.97
C LEU A 13 -2.48 33.06 -35.01
N PHE A 14 -3.20 33.19 -36.13
CA PHE A 14 -4.51 32.59 -36.31
C PHE A 14 -4.47 31.06 -36.23
N LEU A 15 -3.45 30.42 -36.83
CA LEU A 15 -3.25 28.98 -36.74
C LEU A 15 -2.96 28.52 -35.31
N VAL A 16 -2.10 29.25 -34.58
CA VAL A 16 -1.79 28.95 -33.17
C VAL A 16 -3.04 29.09 -32.29
N VAL A 17 -3.78 30.19 -32.42
CA VAL A 17 -5.01 30.40 -31.64
C VAL A 17 -6.07 29.36 -32.01
N GLY A 18 -6.25 29.08 -33.29
CA GLY A 18 -7.18 28.05 -33.76
C GLY A 18 -6.82 26.66 -33.22
N TYR A 19 -5.53 26.31 -33.20
CA TYR A 19 -5.05 25.07 -32.60
C TYR A 19 -5.33 25.00 -31.09
N LEU A 20 -5.02 26.07 -30.35
CA LEU A 20 -5.27 26.11 -28.91
C LEU A 20 -6.77 26.00 -28.60
N LEU A 21 -7.62 26.69 -29.34
CA LEU A 21 -9.07 26.57 -29.20
C LEU A 21 -9.57 25.16 -29.52
N ALA A 22 -9.06 24.54 -30.58
CA ALA A 22 -9.39 23.16 -30.93
C ALA A 22 -9.02 22.20 -29.78
N VAL A 23 -7.84 22.35 -29.19
CA VAL A 23 -7.44 21.56 -28.01
C VAL A 23 -8.39 21.81 -26.83
N GLN A 24 -8.75 23.05 -26.51
CA GLN A 24 -9.66 23.32 -25.40
C GLN A 24 -11.06 22.71 -25.65
N VAL A 25 -11.54 22.74 -26.89
CA VAL A 25 -12.81 22.08 -27.27
C VAL A 25 -12.70 20.56 -27.11
N LEU A 26 -11.61 19.94 -27.57
CA LEU A 26 -11.34 18.51 -27.35
C LEU A 26 -11.32 18.17 -25.86
N ARG A 27 -10.67 18.98 -25.02
CA ARG A 27 -10.63 18.79 -23.56
C ARG A 27 -11.99 18.86 -22.91
N TRP A 28 -12.83 19.79 -23.37
CA TRP A 28 -14.19 19.93 -22.86
C TRP A 28 -15.06 18.72 -23.23
N MET A 29 -14.91 18.19 -24.45
CA MET A 29 -15.65 17.00 -24.90
C MET A 29 -15.15 15.70 -24.23
N ALA A 30 -13.85 15.61 -23.94
CA ALA A 30 -13.22 14.42 -23.36
C ALA A 30 -13.41 14.26 -21.84
N TYR A 31 -14.06 15.23 -21.17
CA TYR A 31 -14.38 15.17 -19.73
C TYR A 31 -15.90 15.28 -19.52
N GLY A 32 -16.58 14.14 -19.58
CA GLY A 32 -18.03 14.05 -19.50
C GLY A 32 -18.53 13.73 -18.08
N ASP A 33 -19.78 13.24 -18.03
CA ASP A 33 -20.45 12.86 -16.79
C ASP A 33 -19.87 11.57 -16.20
N GLU A 34 -19.38 10.65 -17.04
CA GLU A 34 -18.74 9.40 -16.59
C GLU A 34 -17.45 9.70 -15.82
N GLU A 35 -16.56 10.53 -16.37
CA GLU A 35 -15.33 10.94 -15.68
C GLU A 35 -15.63 11.67 -14.38
N GLN A 36 -16.65 12.53 -14.35
CA GLN A 36 -17.06 13.26 -13.15
C GLN A 36 -17.57 12.32 -12.06
N ALA A 37 -18.45 11.37 -12.41
CA ALA A 37 -18.97 10.39 -11.49
C ALA A 37 -17.87 9.46 -10.96
N ALA A 38 -16.96 9.03 -11.83
CA ALA A 38 -15.82 8.21 -11.43
C ALA A 38 -14.89 8.96 -10.48
N VAL A 39 -14.54 10.21 -10.77
CA VAL A 39 -13.72 11.04 -9.88
C VAL A 39 -14.40 11.26 -8.54
N ALA A 40 -15.70 11.53 -8.53
CA ALA A 40 -16.46 11.68 -7.28
C ALA A 40 -16.44 10.40 -6.44
N LEU A 41 -16.62 9.23 -7.07
CA LEU A 41 -16.55 7.93 -6.40
C LEU A 41 -15.15 7.64 -5.82
N MET A 42 -14.10 8.01 -6.55
CA MET A 42 -12.72 7.70 -6.15
C MET A 42 -12.15 8.67 -5.12
N ARG A 43 -12.67 9.90 -5.02
CA ARG A 43 -12.26 10.90 -4.01
C ARG A 43 -12.84 10.67 -2.63
N ASP A 44 -13.84 9.81 -2.51
CA ASP A 44 -14.50 9.47 -1.26
C ASP A 44 -13.60 8.54 -0.40
N LEU A 45 -12.53 9.08 0.18
CA LEU A 45 -11.65 8.32 1.06
C LEU A 45 -12.33 8.09 2.42
N PRO A 46 -12.40 6.83 2.91
CA PRO A 46 -12.86 6.61 4.27
C PRO A 46 -11.90 7.28 5.26
N PRO A 47 -12.41 7.86 6.37
CA PRO A 47 -11.54 8.34 7.43
C PRO A 47 -10.75 7.15 8.02
N PRO A 48 -9.56 7.41 8.60
CA PRO A 48 -8.86 6.40 9.38
C PRO A 48 -9.79 5.77 10.43
N PRO A 49 -9.65 4.46 10.72
CA PRO A 49 -10.40 3.83 11.79
C PRO A 49 -10.20 4.58 13.12
N ALA A 50 -11.23 4.59 13.96
CA ALA A 50 -11.10 5.17 15.29
C ALA A 50 -10.10 4.38 16.16
N GLY A 51 -9.50 5.05 17.14
CA GLY A 51 -8.56 4.45 18.08
C GLY A 51 -7.16 5.03 17.97
N ASP A 52 -6.19 4.28 18.48
CA ASP A 52 -4.78 4.63 18.48
C ASP A 52 -4.10 4.26 17.15
N SER A 53 -3.23 5.16 16.68
CA SER A 53 -2.40 4.94 15.50
C SER A 53 -1.08 4.29 15.88
N GLY A 54 -0.80 3.12 15.31
CA GLY A 54 0.48 2.43 15.45
C GLY A 54 1.57 2.93 14.49
N PHE A 55 1.25 3.89 13.60
CA PHE A 55 2.15 4.32 12.53
C PHE A 55 3.55 4.71 13.05
N LYS A 56 3.61 5.44 14.18
CA LYS A 56 4.87 5.89 14.80
C LYS A 56 5.81 4.73 15.15
N TYR A 57 5.27 3.59 15.56
CA TYR A 57 6.08 2.44 15.98
C TYR A 57 6.78 1.77 14.79
N LEU A 58 6.14 1.77 13.60
CA LEU A 58 6.78 1.29 12.38
C LEU A 58 7.66 2.35 11.72
N ALA A 59 7.24 3.62 11.73
CA ALA A 59 8.02 4.72 11.15
C ALA A 59 9.35 4.94 11.88
N TYR A 60 9.36 4.78 13.20
CA TYR A 60 10.53 4.97 14.06
C TYR A 60 10.98 3.66 14.72
N ALA A 61 10.75 2.54 14.04
CA ALA A 61 11.14 1.23 14.55
C ALA A 61 12.63 1.17 14.92
N ASP A 62 13.49 1.93 14.22
CA ASP A 62 14.93 1.99 14.38
C ASP A 62 15.45 3.08 15.35
N LYS A 63 14.57 3.86 15.98
CA LYS A 63 14.97 4.93 16.92
C LYS A 63 15.11 4.40 18.35
N ASP A 64 15.81 5.06 19.25
CA ASP A 64 15.91 4.66 20.67
C ASP A 64 15.25 5.71 21.55
N ALA A 65 13.91 5.73 21.52
CA ALA A 65 13.14 6.77 22.17
C ALA A 65 11.85 6.20 22.82
N PRO A 66 11.41 6.79 23.94
CA PRO A 66 10.12 6.49 24.56
C PRO A 66 8.96 7.02 23.72
N ASP A 67 7.76 6.51 23.96
CA ASP A 67 6.55 6.75 23.15
C ASP A 67 6.21 8.24 23.02
N GLU A 68 6.37 9.02 24.09
CA GLU A 68 6.08 10.47 24.07
C GLU A 68 7.04 11.22 23.13
N ALA A 69 8.30 10.78 23.04
CA ALA A 69 9.26 11.36 22.12
C ALA A 69 8.98 10.94 20.67
N LEU A 70 8.43 9.74 20.44
CA LEU A 70 7.98 9.31 19.12
C LEU A 70 6.77 10.13 18.63
N ASP A 71 5.83 10.45 19.52
CA ASP A 71 4.69 11.32 19.19
C ASP A 71 5.14 12.73 18.81
N ALA A 72 6.05 13.30 19.61
CA ALA A 72 6.63 14.62 19.31
C ALA A 72 7.41 14.62 17.99
N ALA A 73 8.17 13.56 17.72
CA ALA A 73 8.89 13.41 16.45
C ALA A 73 7.94 13.27 15.27
N LEU A 74 6.88 12.46 15.38
CA LEU A 74 5.88 12.32 14.32
C LEU A 74 5.19 13.65 14.01
N ALA A 75 4.79 14.39 15.04
CA ALA A 75 4.15 15.69 14.86
C ALA A 75 5.08 16.69 14.15
N ALA A 76 6.38 16.70 14.51
CA ALA A 76 7.38 17.54 13.87
C ALA A 76 7.60 17.16 12.40
N ASP A 77 7.70 15.85 12.09
CA ASP A 77 7.88 15.37 10.72
C ASP A 77 6.64 15.64 9.87
N VAL A 78 5.43 15.42 10.39
CA VAL A 78 4.18 15.72 9.67
C VAL A 78 4.07 17.22 9.37
N ALA A 79 4.43 18.09 10.30
CA ALA A 79 4.44 19.53 10.08
C ALA A 79 5.49 19.95 9.04
N ALA A 80 6.71 19.40 9.10
CA ALA A 80 7.76 19.64 8.12
C ALA A 80 7.36 19.14 6.72
N PHE A 81 6.70 17.98 6.66
CA PHE A 81 6.21 17.41 5.42
C PHE A 81 5.07 18.24 4.82
N ALA A 82 4.15 18.78 5.63
CA ALA A 82 3.08 19.64 5.14
C ALA A 82 3.63 20.89 4.42
N ASP A 83 4.69 21.49 4.97
CA ASP A 83 5.40 22.60 4.34
C ASP A 83 6.25 22.15 3.12
N TYR A 84 6.82 20.93 3.17
CA TYR A 84 7.46 20.32 2.02
C TYR A 84 6.48 20.20 0.84
N HIS A 85 5.33 19.61 1.12
CA HIS A 85 4.23 19.30 0.22
C HIS A 85 3.62 20.56 -0.41
N ALA A 86 3.37 21.61 0.39
CA ALA A 86 2.84 22.88 -0.10
C ALA A 86 3.72 23.54 -1.18
N ARG A 87 5.02 23.24 -1.18
CA ARG A 87 6.01 23.79 -2.13
C ARG A 87 6.46 22.78 -3.19
N TYR A 88 5.83 21.61 -3.26
CA TYR A 88 6.27 20.54 -4.16
C TYR A 88 6.19 20.92 -5.65
N ALA A 89 5.14 21.63 -6.07
CA ALA A 89 5.02 22.13 -7.43
C ALA A 89 6.17 23.08 -7.83
N GLU A 90 6.61 23.95 -6.92
CA GLU A 90 7.75 24.85 -7.15
C GLU A 90 9.06 24.06 -7.30
N ARG A 91 9.26 23.00 -6.50
CA ARG A 91 10.41 22.10 -6.62
C ARG A 91 10.44 21.38 -7.96
N LEU A 92 9.30 20.82 -8.38
CA LEU A 92 9.15 20.19 -9.70
C LEU A 92 9.50 21.17 -10.84
N ALA A 93 9.10 22.43 -10.72
CA ALA A 93 9.42 23.47 -11.71
C ALA A 93 10.92 23.83 -11.73
N GLY A 94 11.61 23.70 -10.59
CA GLY A 94 13.04 23.92 -10.44
C GLY A 94 13.95 22.85 -11.07
N GLY A 95 13.37 21.73 -11.52
CA GLY A 95 14.09 20.61 -12.13
C GLY A 95 14.00 19.31 -11.32
N THR A 96 14.38 18.19 -11.93
CA THR A 96 14.27 16.85 -11.33
C THR A 96 15.09 16.72 -10.05
N ASP A 97 16.24 17.37 -9.96
CA ASP A 97 17.14 17.24 -8.81
C ASP A 97 16.51 17.81 -7.53
N ALA A 98 15.79 18.93 -7.62
CA ALA A 98 15.08 19.54 -6.49
C ALA A 98 13.80 18.77 -6.09
N ALA A 99 13.18 18.06 -7.03
CA ALA A 99 12.00 17.23 -6.78
C ALA A 99 12.34 15.86 -6.17
N LEU A 100 13.58 15.40 -6.36
CA LEU A 100 14.10 14.15 -5.79
C LEU A 100 14.68 14.34 -4.38
N GLU A 101 14.82 15.57 -3.89
CA GLU A 101 15.24 15.80 -2.52
C GLU A 101 14.18 15.26 -1.55
N PRO A 102 14.55 14.35 -0.63
CA PRO A 102 13.63 13.81 0.34
C PRO A 102 13.14 14.93 1.27
N ALA A 103 11.89 14.81 1.71
CA ALA A 103 11.36 15.70 2.74
C ALA A 103 12.21 15.59 4.01
N ALA A 104 12.46 16.74 4.65
CA ALA A 104 13.17 16.76 5.92
C ALA A 104 12.37 16.02 7.00
N THR A 105 13.06 15.21 7.82
CA THR A 105 12.47 14.48 8.94
C THR A 105 13.10 14.94 10.27
N PRO A 106 12.91 16.20 10.67
CA PRO A 106 13.57 16.78 11.85
C PRO A 106 13.24 16.04 13.15
N GLY A 107 12.04 15.46 13.26
CA GLY A 107 11.64 14.58 14.34
C GLY A 107 12.50 13.31 14.35
N ALA A 108 12.49 12.54 13.27
CA ALA A 108 13.31 11.34 13.14
C ALA A 108 14.81 11.60 13.39
N ASP A 109 15.33 12.71 12.89
CA ASP A 109 16.75 13.10 12.97
C ASP A 109 17.16 13.51 14.39
N SER A 110 16.21 13.99 15.20
CA SER A 110 16.44 14.37 16.60
C SER A 110 16.52 13.16 17.54
N LEU A 111 15.99 12.00 17.13
CA LEU A 111 15.96 10.80 17.96
C LEU A 111 17.26 10.01 17.79
N PRO A 112 17.83 9.45 18.86
CA PRO A 112 18.99 8.56 18.76
C PRO A 112 18.60 7.30 17.98
N ASN A 113 19.55 6.72 17.24
CA ASN A 113 19.33 5.49 16.49
C ASN A 113 19.67 4.26 17.34
N LEU A 114 18.87 3.20 17.22
CA LEU A 114 19.26 1.87 17.65
C LEU A 114 20.39 1.34 16.75
N PRO A 115 21.30 0.50 17.27
CA PRO A 115 22.32 -0.16 16.46
C PRO A 115 21.69 -0.87 15.26
N ALA A 116 22.32 -0.79 14.09
CA ALA A 116 21.83 -1.45 12.88
C ALA A 116 21.86 -2.98 13.05
N VAL A 117 20.77 -3.64 12.69
CA VAL A 117 20.63 -5.10 12.76
C VAL A 117 20.15 -5.60 11.40
N PRO A 118 21.06 -5.83 10.43
CA PRO A 118 20.68 -6.30 9.11
C PRO A 118 20.03 -7.69 9.20
N ALA A 119 19.00 -7.93 8.39
CA ALA A 119 18.37 -9.24 8.32
C ALA A 119 19.34 -10.24 7.66
N PRO A 120 19.63 -11.39 8.30
CA PRO A 120 20.46 -12.43 7.70
C PRO A 120 19.71 -13.15 6.57
N ASP A 121 20.44 -13.85 5.70
CA ASP A 121 19.87 -14.55 4.54
C ASP A 121 18.88 -15.65 4.92
N PHE A 122 19.02 -16.25 6.11
CA PHE A 122 18.10 -17.25 6.64
C PHE A 122 16.81 -16.64 7.23
N ALA A 123 16.73 -15.31 7.41
CA ALA A 123 15.52 -14.70 7.96
C ALA A 123 14.31 -14.91 7.05
N CYS A 124 13.17 -15.24 7.65
CA CYS A 124 11.90 -15.36 6.94
C CYS A 124 11.43 -14.00 6.42
N SER A 125 10.87 -13.97 5.21
CA SER A 125 10.11 -12.85 4.66
C SER A 125 8.66 -12.86 5.17
N PHE A 126 7.87 -11.81 4.87
CA PHE A 126 6.47 -11.73 5.34
C PHE A 126 5.57 -12.81 4.73
N SER A 127 5.83 -13.19 3.48
CA SER A 127 5.09 -14.25 2.77
C SER A 127 5.85 -15.58 2.76
N GLN A 128 6.77 -15.79 3.70
CA GLN A 128 7.60 -16.99 3.74
C GLN A 128 6.74 -18.23 3.97
N GLU A 129 6.85 -19.21 3.08
CA GLU A 129 6.36 -20.56 3.33
C GLU A 129 7.35 -21.33 4.20
N ASP A 130 6.84 -22.06 5.20
CA ASP A 130 7.60 -22.90 6.12
C ASP A 130 8.80 -22.18 6.76
N CYS A 131 8.49 -21.08 7.47
CA CYS A 131 9.51 -20.31 8.19
C CYS A 131 10.33 -21.16 9.18
N LEU A 132 9.72 -22.18 9.81
CA LEU A 132 10.42 -23.12 10.68
C LEU A 132 11.53 -23.88 9.92
N ALA A 133 11.24 -24.36 8.71
CA ALA A 133 12.24 -25.05 7.89
C ALA A 133 13.39 -24.11 7.49
N ARG A 134 13.10 -22.83 7.23
CA ARG A 134 14.12 -21.84 6.85
C ARG A 134 15.10 -21.51 7.98
N LEU A 135 14.63 -21.50 9.23
CA LEU A 135 15.44 -21.21 10.40
C LEU A 135 16.17 -22.43 10.97
N ARG A 136 15.75 -23.65 10.61
CA ARG A 136 16.35 -24.90 11.07
C ARG A 136 17.82 -25.00 10.65
N GLY A 137 18.69 -25.34 11.59
CA GLY A 137 20.15 -25.36 11.41
C GLY A 137 20.84 -24.00 11.57
N HIS A 138 20.07 -22.92 11.80
CA HIS A 138 20.56 -21.57 12.04
C HIS A 138 20.15 -21.03 13.42
N GLU A 139 19.71 -21.88 14.34
CA GLU A 139 19.02 -21.50 15.57
C GLU A 139 19.83 -20.52 16.42
N ALA A 140 21.11 -20.81 16.66
CA ALA A 140 21.98 -19.94 17.46
C ALA A 140 22.20 -18.56 16.82
N ALA A 141 22.37 -18.52 15.50
CA ALA A 141 22.55 -17.27 14.76
C ALA A 141 21.25 -16.47 14.69
N ALA A 142 20.12 -17.15 14.51
CA ALA A 142 18.79 -16.54 14.50
C ALA A 142 18.44 -15.95 15.86
N ARG A 143 18.68 -16.68 16.95
CA ARG A 143 18.46 -16.16 18.31
C ARG A 143 19.31 -14.93 18.60
N ALA A 144 20.61 -14.95 18.29
CA ALA A 144 21.48 -13.79 18.47
C ALA A 144 21.03 -12.57 17.66
N TRP A 145 20.57 -12.78 16.42
CA TRP A 145 20.01 -11.71 15.59
C TRP A 145 18.71 -11.13 16.17
N LEU A 146 17.80 -11.99 16.62
CA LEU A 146 16.53 -11.59 17.22
C LEU A 146 16.72 -10.87 18.56
N ASP A 147 17.66 -11.33 19.39
CA ASP A 147 18.02 -10.67 20.65
C ASP A 147 18.54 -9.23 20.40
N ALA A 148 19.38 -9.05 19.38
CA ALA A 148 19.83 -7.73 18.95
C ALA A 148 18.68 -6.87 18.37
N ALA A 149 17.68 -7.51 17.74
CA ALA A 149 16.51 -6.85 17.18
C ALA A 149 15.36 -6.65 18.19
N ALA A 150 15.47 -7.14 19.43
CA ALA A 150 14.36 -7.17 20.38
C ALA A 150 13.65 -5.81 20.62
N PRO A 151 14.35 -4.66 20.69
CA PRO A 151 13.68 -3.36 20.77
C PRO A 151 12.80 -3.06 19.55
N ARG A 152 13.24 -3.45 18.34
CA ARG A 152 12.48 -3.29 17.09
C ARG A 152 11.28 -4.22 17.07
N THR A 153 11.46 -5.47 17.49
CA THR A 153 10.36 -6.46 17.57
C THR A 153 9.24 -5.94 18.46
N ARG A 154 9.55 -5.39 19.64
CA ARG A 154 8.53 -4.82 20.54
C ARG A 154 7.75 -3.68 19.90
N ARG A 155 8.42 -2.77 19.18
CA ARG A 155 7.72 -1.69 18.46
C ARG A 155 6.80 -2.22 17.38
N VAL A 156 7.26 -3.20 16.61
CA VAL A 156 6.43 -3.81 15.58
C VAL A 156 5.19 -4.47 16.18
N GLU A 157 5.35 -5.18 17.30
CA GLU A 157 4.23 -5.78 18.04
C GLU A 157 3.25 -4.71 18.57
N GLN A 158 3.75 -3.59 19.10
CA GLN A 158 2.92 -2.45 19.49
C GLN A 158 2.15 -1.87 18.30
N ALA A 159 2.79 -1.72 17.14
CA ALA A 159 2.16 -1.24 15.92
C ALA A 159 1.04 -2.18 15.45
N LEU A 160 1.31 -3.49 15.45
CA LEU A 160 0.32 -4.49 15.05
C LEU A 160 -0.87 -4.53 16.02
N ALA A 161 -0.62 -4.39 17.33
CA ALA A 161 -1.68 -4.33 18.34
C ALA A 161 -2.55 -3.07 18.26
N SER A 162 -2.02 -1.97 17.72
CA SER A 162 -2.75 -0.69 17.58
C SER A 162 -4.01 -0.81 16.72
N SER A 163 -4.93 0.14 16.87
CA SER A 163 -6.22 0.13 16.15
C SER A 163 -6.06 0.29 14.64
N HIS A 164 -5.13 1.14 14.19
CA HIS A 164 -4.85 1.35 12.77
C HIS A 164 -3.40 1.77 12.51
N LEU A 165 -2.99 1.72 11.23
CA LEU A 165 -1.66 2.15 10.76
C LEU A 165 -1.72 3.24 9.69
N ALA A 166 -2.86 3.93 9.59
CA ALA A 166 -3.06 5.01 8.62
C ALA A 166 -1.91 6.03 8.62
N ASN A 167 -1.43 6.35 7.42
CA ASN A 167 -0.35 7.30 7.20
C ASN A 167 -0.83 8.74 7.50
N PRO A 168 -0.21 9.46 8.44
CA PRO A 168 -0.64 10.81 8.83
C PRO A 168 -0.15 11.91 7.88
N TYR A 169 0.77 11.62 6.96
CA TYR A 169 1.28 12.57 5.99
C TYR A 169 0.23 12.89 4.92
N ALA A 170 0.31 14.08 4.33
CA ALA A 170 -0.51 14.40 3.16
C ALA A 170 -0.17 13.43 2.01
N LEU A 171 -1.20 12.88 1.35
CA LEU A 171 -1.02 11.90 0.29
C LEU A 171 -0.23 12.51 -0.88
N ASN A 172 0.94 11.95 -1.14
CA ASN A 172 1.85 12.41 -2.17
C ASN A 172 2.85 11.30 -2.54
N ALA A 173 3.39 11.35 -3.75
CA ALA A 173 4.40 10.37 -4.20
C ALA A 173 5.69 10.37 -3.37
N ALA A 174 6.01 11.48 -2.69
CA ALA A 174 7.17 11.62 -1.81
C ALA A 174 6.85 11.39 -0.33
N MET A 175 5.62 10.99 0.03
CA MET A 175 5.26 10.77 1.43
C MET A 175 6.09 9.62 2.04
N PRO A 176 6.59 9.76 3.27
CA PRO A 176 7.29 8.68 3.94
C PRO A 176 6.38 7.46 4.15
N PHE A 177 6.90 6.27 3.85
CA PHE A 177 6.28 5.00 4.18
C PHE A 177 6.79 4.48 5.54
N PRO A 178 5.96 3.77 6.31
CA PRO A 178 6.41 3.15 7.54
C PRO A 178 7.42 2.03 7.23
N GLY A 179 8.22 1.65 8.23
CA GLY A 179 9.24 0.62 8.11
C GLY A 179 8.69 -0.80 7.97
N TYR A 180 7.91 -1.11 6.92
CA TYR A 180 7.30 -2.43 6.69
C TYR A 180 8.32 -3.57 6.75
N GLN A 181 9.59 -3.29 6.45
CA GLN A 181 10.66 -4.28 6.52
C GLN A 181 10.77 -4.97 7.88
N GLN A 182 10.36 -4.29 8.95
CA GLN A 182 10.40 -4.75 10.33
C GLN A 182 9.28 -5.74 10.68
N LEU A 183 8.20 -5.82 9.87
CA LEU A 183 7.07 -6.73 10.10
C LEU A 183 7.46 -8.23 10.06
N ARG A 184 8.68 -8.56 9.64
CA ARG A 184 9.22 -9.92 9.64
C ARG A 184 9.65 -10.36 11.03
N LEU A 185 9.98 -9.42 11.92
CA LEU A 185 10.58 -9.75 13.21
C LEU A 185 9.64 -10.62 14.07
N PRO A 186 8.34 -10.31 14.20
CA PRO A 186 7.42 -11.20 14.92
C PRO A 186 7.32 -12.61 14.31
N ILE A 187 7.30 -12.74 12.98
CA ILE A 187 7.28 -14.06 12.30
C ILE A 187 8.48 -14.90 12.74
N ASN A 188 9.68 -14.31 12.67
CA ASN A 188 10.92 -15.01 12.99
C ASN A 188 11.02 -15.32 14.49
N GLU A 189 10.59 -14.40 15.36
CA GLU A 189 10.59 -14.58 16.81
C GLU A 189 9.67 -15.74 17.24
N ILE A 190 8.46 -15.78 16.69
CA ILE A 190 7.49 -16.84 16.98
C ILE A 190 7.98 -18.19 16.43
N ALA A 191 8.55 -18.20 15.22
CA ALA A 191 9.13 -19.40 14.64
C ALA A 191 10.29 -19.95 15.47
N MET A 192 11.20 -19.08 15.93
CA MET A 192 12.31 -19.48 16.81
C MET A 192 11.82 -20.00 18.16
N GLN A 193 10.82 -19.35 18.76
CA GLN A 193 10.22 -19.83 20.01
C GLN A 193 9.66 -21.25 19.87
N ALA A 194 9.04 -21.56 18.73
CA ALA A 194 8.55 -22.91 18.44
C ALA A 194 9.69 -23.92 18.21
N LEU A 195 10.76 -23.53 17.49
CA LEU A 195 11.95 -24.37 17.28
C LEU A 195 12.70 -24.70 18.57
N GLU A 196 12.65 -23.81 19.56
CA GLU A 196 13.20 -24.02 20.90
C GLU A 196 12.34 -24.93 21.78
N GLY A 197 11.25 -25.48 21.23
CA GLY A 197 10.35 -26.39 21.94
C GLY A 197 9.26 -25.69 22.75
N ASN A 198 9.21 -24.35 22.76
CA ASN A 198 8.15 -23.61 23.43
C ASN A 198 6.93 -23.41 22.51
N VAL A 199 6.36 -24.53 22.04
CA VAL A 199 5.17 -24.53 21.18
C VAL A 199 3.96 -23.92 21.90
N ALA A 200 3.80 -24.20 23.19
CA ALA A 200 2.72 -23.66 24.02
C ALA A 200 2.72 -22.12 24.09
N GLY A 201 3.89 -21.49 24.13
CA GLY A 201 4.01 -20.03 24.09
C GLY A 201 4.00 -19.45 22.67
N ALA A 202 4.46 -20.18 21.67
CA ALA A 202 4.47 -19.73 20.27
C ALA A 202 3.06 -19.69 19.65
N LEU A 203 2.20 -20.67 19.99
CA LEU A 203 0.85 -20.80 19.43
C LEU A 203 -0.04 -19.55 19.63
N PRO A 204 -0.24 -19.01 20.85
CA PRO A 204 -1.04 -17.80 21.04
C PRO A 204 -0.47 -16.60 20.29
N ARG A 205 0.87 -16.43 20.27
CA ARG A 205 1.51 -15.34 19.53
C ARG A 205 1.30 -15.45 18.02
N ALA A 206 1.34 -16.66 17.46
CA ALA A 206 1.03 -16.89 16.05
C ALA A 206 -0.42 -16.52 15.72
N CYS A 207 -1.36 -16.80 16.64
CA CYS A 207 -2.75 -16.37 16.51
C CYS A 207 -2.90 -14.84 16.54
N TYR A 208 -2.28 -14.17 17.51
CA TYR A 208 -2.32 -12.71 17.59
C TYR A 208 -1.74 -12.05 16.33
N LEU A 209 -0.59 -12.54 15.84
CA LEU A 209 0.02 -12.05 14.62
C LEU A 209 -0.92 -12.18 13.41
N LEU A 210 -1.59 -13.33 13.24
CA LEU A 210 -2.55 -13.52 12.15
C LEU A 210 -3.79 -12.63 12.30
N ALA A 211 -4.33 -12.50 13.53
CA ALA A 211 -5.47 -11.65 13.79
C ALA A 211 -5.15 -10.16 13.49
N ASP A 212 -4.00 -9.67 13.95
CA ASP A 212 -3.58 -8.28 13.72
C ASP A 212 -3.24 -8.03 12.24
N ALA A 213 -2.58 -8.98 11.57
CA ALA A 213 -2.30 -8.86 10.14
C ALA A 213 -3.60 -8.75 9.32
N ARG A 214 -4.61 -9.56 9.64
CA ARG A 214 -5.93 -9.49 9.00
C ARG A 214 -6.68 -8.19 9.31
N LYS A 215 -6.61 -7.71 10.56
CA LYS A 215 -7.18 -6.43 10.97
C LYS A 215 -6.65 -5.29 10.10
N HIS A 216 -5.33 -5.20 9.94
CA HIS A 216 -4.71 -4.16 9.13
C HIS A 216 -4.92 -4.37 7.62
N LEU A 217 -5.02 -5.63 7.16
CA LEU A 217 -5.40 -5.93 5.77
C LEU A 217 -6.79 -5.40 5.40
N ARG A 218 -7.74 -5.41 6.33
CA ARG A 218 -9.11 -4.91 6.08
C ARG A 218 -9.23 -3.38 6.14
N ASN A 219 -8.36 -2.75 6.93
CA ASN A 219 -8.39 -1.31 7.20
C ASN A 219 -7.38 -0.52 6.34
N ASP A 220 -7.12 -0.99 5.11
CA ASP A 220 -6.12 -0.40 4.23
C ASP A 220 -6.59 0.95 3.65
N GLY A 221 -5.70 1.94 3.75
CA GLY A 221 -5.89 3.24 3.08
C GLY A 221 -5.07 3.38 1.80
N LEU A 222 -4.04 2.55 1.60
CA LEU A 222 -3.13 2.59 0.46
C LEU A 222 -2.94 1.20 -0.13
N LEU A 223 -2.69 1.15 -1.45
CA LEU A 223 -2.44 -0.11 -2.15
C LEU A 223 -1.21 -0.85 -1.60
N ILE A 224 -0.17 -0.13 -1.20
CA ILE A 224 1.02 -0.74 -0.59
C ILE A 224 0.71 -1.41 0.75
N ASP A 225 -0.14 -0.79 1.59
CA ASP A 225 -0.60 -1.40 2.86
C ASP A 225 -1.31 -2.72 2.58
N LYS A 226 -2.26 -2.72 1.63
CA LYS A 226 -3.00 -3.92 1.24
C LYS A 226 -2.07 -5.06 0.84
N VAL A 227 -1.08 -4.78 -0.01
CA VAL A 227 -0.13 -5.78 -0.51
C VAL A 227 0.76 -6.32 0.61
N VAL A 228 1.28 -5.43 1.47
CA VAL A 228 2.14 -5.82 2.59
C VAL A 228 1.38 -6.67 3.61
N PHE A 229 0.17 -6.26 3.99
CA PHE A 229 -0.62 -6.99 4.97
C PHE A 229 -1.23 -8.29 4.43
N ALA A 230 -1.49 -8.38 3.12
CA ALA A 230 -1.84 -9.66 2.48
C ALA A 230 -0.66 -10.63 2.55
N ALA A 231 0.56 -10.16 2.24
CA ALA A 231 1.77 -10.96 2.36
C ALA A 231 2.01 -11.41 3.82
N LEU A 232 1.90 -10.49 4.79
CA LEU A 232 2.05 -10.79 6.22
C LEU A 232 1.00 -11.79 6.70
N THR A 233 -0.26 -11.63 6.30
CA THR A 233 -1.35 -12.57 6.62
C THR A 233 -1.05 -13.97 6.07
N GLN A 234 -0.50 -14.06 4.86
CA GLN A 234 -0.10 -15.34 4.27
C GLN A 234 0.98 -16.03 5.12
N GLY A 235 2.10 -15.36 5.41
CA GLY A 235 3.16 -15.96 6.24
C GLY A 235 2.73 -16.24 7.68
N ALA A 236 1.89 -15.38 8.28
CA ALA A 236 1.33 -15.62 9.61
C ALA A 236 0.41 -16.85 9.64
N SER A 237 -0.41 -17.04 8.61
CA SER A 237 -1.31 -18.21 8.52
C SER A 237 -0.54 -19.52 8.30
N ASP A 238 0.50 -19.54 7.46
CA ASP A 238 1.37 -20.71 7.32
C ASP A 238 2.12 -20.97 8.63
N LEU A 239 2.70 -19.94 9.25
CA LEU A 239 3.40 -20.09 10.55
C LEU A 239 2.48 -20.69 11.61
N LEU A 240 1.25 -20.19 11.76
CA LEU A 240 0.27 -20.74 12.71
C LEU A 240 0.00 -22.22 12.42
N LEU A 241 -0.22 -22.59 11.15
CA LEU A 241 -0.41 -23.98 10.75
C LEU A 241 0.81 -24.85 11.09
N ARG A 242 2.03 -24.37 10.85
CA ARG A 242 3.26 -25.11 11.16
C ARG A 242 3.45 -25.29 12.66
N VAL A 243 3.26 -24.24 13.45
CA VAL A 243 3.33 -24.29 14.92
C VAL A 243 2.29 -25.27 15.46
N ARG A 244 1.05 -25.21 14.96
CA ARG A 244 -0.03 -26.12 15.35
C ARG A 244 0.31 -27.58 15.06
N ARG A 245 1.03 -27.88 13.98
CA ARG A 245 1.47 -29.24 13.62
C ARG A 245 2.60 -29.78 14.50
N LEU A 246 3.37 -28.92 15.18
CA LEU A 246 4.42 -29.38 16.10
C LEU A 246 3.84 -30.06 17.34
N ASP A 247 2.68 -29.60 17.80
CA ASP A 247 1.93 -30.24 18.88
C ASP A 247 0.42 -30.28 18.55
N PRO A 248 -0.03 -31.34 17.85
CA PRO A 248 -1.43 -31.53 17.51
C PRO A 248 -2.37 -31.71 18.72
N ALA A 249 -1.85 -32.07 19.89
CA ALA A 249 -2.65 -32.26 21.10
C ALA A 249 -2.94 -30.95 21.85
N LEU A 250 -2.10 -29.92 21.66
CA LEU A 250 -2.31 -28.60 22.27
C LEU A 250 -3.58 -27.93 21.70
N PRO A 251 -4.59 -27.59 22.51
CA PRO A 251 -5.78 -26.90 22.01
C PRO A 251 -5.44 -25.49 21.51
N LEU A 252 -6.20 -25.01 20.52
CA LEU A 252 -6.15 -23.61 20.14
C LEU A 252 -6.67 -22.75 21.32
N PRO A 253 -5.92 -21.74 21.77
CA PRO A 253 -6.42 -20.76 22.74
C PRO A 253 -7.70 -20.08 22.24
N ASP A 254 -8.60 -19.71 23.17
CA ASP A 254 -9.84 -18.98 22.84
C ASP A 254 -9.55 -17.67 22.07
N ASP A 255 -8.44 -17.01 22.40
CA ASP A 255 -7.96 -15.79 21.74
C ASP A 255 -7.63 -15.99 20.25
N CYS A 256 -7.48 -17.23 19.78
CA CYS A 256 -7.31 -17.53 18.35
C CYS A 256 -8.57 -17.32 17.53
N ALA A 257 -9.75 -17.15 18.14
CA ALA A 257 -11.03 -17.06 17.44
C ALA A 257 -11.03 -15.99 16.34
N ALA A 258 -10.42 -14.83 16.58
CA ALA A 258 -10.29 -13.77 15.58
C ALA A 258 -9.35 -14.15 14.43
N ALA A 259 -8.25 -14.86 14.74
CA ALA A 259 -7.27 -15.30 13.77
C ALA A 259 -7.85 -16.32 12.77
N ILE A 260 -8.65 -17.27 13.28
CA ILE A 260 -9.25 -18.35 12.50
C ILE A 260 -10.68 -18.07 12.02
N ALA A 261 -11.18 -16.85 12.21
CA ALA A 261 -12.48 -16.44 11.69
C ALA A 261 -12.54 -16.68 10.17
N PRO A 262 -13.71 -17.05 9.60
CA PRO A 262 -13.84 -17.23 8.15
C PRO A 262 -13.30 -16.03 7.36
N VAL A 263 -12.77 -16.30 6.16
CA VAL A 263 -12.29 -15.24 5.26
C VAL A 263 -13.48 -14.40 4.82
N ASP A 264 -13.41 -13.12 5.13
CA ASP A 264 -14.43 -12.13 4.81
C ASP A 264 -14.09 -11.40 3.51
N VAL A 265 -15.08 -10.77 2.89
CA VAL A 265 -14.89 -9.99 1.66
C VAL A 265 -13.86 -8.87 1.84
N ASP A 266 -13.81 -8.25 3.01
CA ASP A 266 -12.86 -7.17 3.31
C ASP A 266 -11.40 -7.65 3.34
N ASP A 267 -11.16 -8.96 3.54
CA ASP A 267 -9.82 -9.55 3.45
C ASP A 267 -9.26 -9.47 2.01
N PHE A 268 -10.09 -9.24 0.98
CA PHE A 268 -9.66 -9.23 -0.42
C PHE A 268 -10.31 -8.17 -1.32
N GLN A 269 -11.10 -7.25 -0.78
CA GLN A 269 -11.57 -6.06 -1.50
C GLN A 269 -10.42 -5.06 -1.69
N VAL A 270 -10.27 -4.52 -2.90
CA VAL A 270 -9.19 -3.56 -3.23
C VAL A 270 -9.66 -2.10 -3.29
N CYS A 271 -10.97 -1.84 -3.20
CA CYS A 271 -11.51 -0.51 -3.48
C CYS A 271 -10.84 0.61 -2.66
N ASN A 272 -10.73 0.46 -1.34
CA ASN A 272 -10.15 1.50 -0.47
C ASN A 272 -8.68 1.78 -0.81
N ALA A 273 -7.87 0.73 -0.96
CA ALA A 273 -6.52 0.82 -1.51
C ALA A 273 -6.44 1.59 -2.85
N LEU A 274 -7.36 1.33 -3.79
CA LEU A 274 -7.38 2.02 -5.09
C LEU A 274 -7.84 3.48 -4.97
N ARG A 275 -8.72 3.81 -4.02
CA ARG A 275 -9.06 5.22 -3.70
C ARG A 275 -7.84 5.97 -3.16
N GLY A 276 -7.06 5.35 -2.28
CA GLY A 276 -5.80 5.90 -1.79
C GLY A 276 -4.77 6.14 -2.90
N GLU A 277 -4.58 5.14 -3.76
CA GLU A 277 -3.69 5.24 -4.91
C GLU A 277 -4.14 6.34 -5.87
N PHE A 278 -5.45 6.41 -6.16
CA PHE A 278 -6.03 7.47 -6.97
C PHE A 278 -5.77 8.86 -6.37
N ALA A 279 -6.00 9.03 -5.06
CA ALA A 279 -5.79 10.31 -4.39
C ALA A 279 -4.33 10.76 -4.43
N MET A 280 -3.38 9.84 -4.19
CA MET A 280 -1.95 10.11 -4.30
C MET A 280 -1.54 10.52 -5.73
N MET A 281 -2.02 9.80 -6.74
CA MET A 281 -1.72 10.09 -8.15
C MET A 281 -2.39 11.38 -8.65
N SER A 282 -3.61 11.66 -8.19
CA SER A 282 -4.35 12.88 -8.49
C SER A 282 -3.63 14.11 -7.94
N GLU A 283 -3.14 14.02 -6.71
CA GLU A 283 -2.36 15.10 -6.09
C GLU A 283 -1.04 15.34 -6.82
N LEU A 284 -0.31 14.28 -7.20
CA LEU A 284 0.89 14.42 -8.04
C LEU A 284 0.56 15.08 -9.39
N SER A 285 -0.53 14.65 -10.06
CA SER A 285 -0.95 15.22 -11.34
C SER A 285 -1.27 16.71 -11.23
N ARG A 286 -1.97 17.11 -10.17
CA ARG A 286 -2.26 18.51 -9.84
C ARG A 286 -0.97 19.31 -9.66
N GLN A 287 -0.04 18.81 -8.85
CA GLN A 287 1.24 19.49 -8.59
C GLN A 287 2.13 19.57 -9.83
N MET A 288 2.12 18.56 -10.70
CA MET A 288 2.81 18.62 -12.00
C MET A 288 2.17 19.65 -12.94
N ASP A 289 0.84 19.75 -12.99
CA ASP A 289 0.16 20.78 -13.77
C ASP A 289 0.49 22.18 -13.24
N GLU A 290 0.56 22.35 -11.91
CA GLU A 290 0.98 23.56 -11.22
C GLU A 290 2.44 23.94 -11.50
N ALA A 291 3.36 22.98 -11.45
CA ALA A 291 4.76 23.17 -11.80
C ALA A 291 4.94 23.65 -13.25
N ASN A 292 4.02 23.25 -14.14
CA ASN A 292 3.99 23.69 -15.52
C ASN A 292 3.24 25.03 -15.73
N HIS A 293 2.89 25.78 -14.67
CA HIS A 293 2.30 27.11 -14.79
C HIS A 293 3.29 28.12 -15.41
N GLY A 294 2.90 28.72 -16.54
CA GLY A 294 3.57 29.87 -17.12
C GLY A 294 3.37 29.95 -18.63
N TRP A 295 3.57 31.15 -19.21
CA TRP A 295 3.54 31.34 -20.66
C TRP A 295 4.71 30.63 -21.38
N ARG A 296 5.74 30.23 -20.63
CA ARG A 296 6.96 29.59 -21.12
C ARG A 296 6.82 28.09 -21.37
N THR A 297 5.76 27.45 -20.87
CA THR A 297 5.59 26.00 -20.95
C THR A 297 4.31 25.67 -21.75
N PRO A 298 4.40 25.62 -23.10
CA PRO A 298 3.25 25.32 -23.95
C PRO A 298 2.66 23.92 -23.71
N THR A 299 3.41 23.05 -23.02
CA THR A 299 3.02 21.68 -22.67
C THR A 299 1.71 21.64 -21.88
N ARG A 300 1.45 22.59 -20.97
CA ARG A 300 0.19 22.64 -20.22
C ARG A 300 -1.03 22.92 -21.10
N TRP A 301 -0.86 23.78 -22.09
CA TRP A 301 -1.94 24.21 -22.96
C TRP A 301 -2.35 23.13 -23.97
N VAL A 302 -1.48 22.15 -24.20
CA VAL A 302 -1.61 21.19 -25.30
C VAL A 302 -1.44 19.74 -24.86
N LEU A 303 -0.38 19.43 -24.11
CA LEU A 303 0.08 18.07 -23.86
C LEU A 303 -0.43 17.45 -22.55
N THR A 304 -0.62 18.25 -21.51
CA THR A 304 -1.02 17.78 -20.17
C THR A 304 -2.33 18.40 -19.69
N SER A 305 -3.09 17.66 -18.88
CA SER A 305 -4.26 18.16 -18.17
C SER A 305 -4.52 17.26 -16.95
N HIS A 306 -4.35 17.80 -15.74
CA HIS A 306 -4.61 17.03 -14.51
C HIS A 306 -6.07 16.58 -14.45
N ARG A 307 -7.02 17.44 -14.85
CA ARG A 307 -8.45 17.10 -14.86
C ARG A 307 -8.78 15.90 -15.74
N LEU A 308 -8.22 15.84 -16.95
CA LEU A 308 -8.43 14.70 -17.85
C LEU A 308 -7.71 13.45 -17.34
N GLN A 309 -6.49 13.61 -16.83
CA GLN A 309 -5.75 12.50 -16.23
C GLN A 309 -6.52 11.87 -15.06
N ASP A 310 -7.04 12.68 -14.15
CA ASP A 310 -7.89 12.25 -13.03
C ASP A 310 -9.14 11.54 -13.55
N GLY A 311 -9.84 12.14 -14.52
CA GLY A 311 -11.03 11.55 -15.13
C GLY A 311 -10.76 10.15 -15.68
N TRP A 312 -9.74 10.03 -16.53
CA TRP A 312 -9.41 8.75 -17.18
C TRP A 312 -8.87 7.70 -16.20
N MET A 313 -8.06 8.10 -15.22
CA MET A 313 -7.59 7.21 -14.17
C MET A 313 -8.75 6.73 -13.29
N ALA A 314 -9.63 7.65 -12.87
CA ALA A 314 -10.80 7.30 -12.08
C ALA A 314 -11.73 6.36 -12.84
N THR A 315 -12.01 6.59 -14.13
CA THR A 315 -12.85 5.70 -14.94
C THR A 315 -12.26 4.29 -15.03
N GLY A 316 -10.93 4.15 -15.08
CA GLY A 316 -10.26 2.85 -15.06
C GLY A 316 -10.39 2.12 -13.72
N LEU A 317 -10.37 2.84 -12.59
CA LEU A 317 -10.38 2.29 -11.23
C LEU A 317 -11.79 2.14 -10.63
N ALA A 318 -12.73 2.98 -11.04
CA ALA A 318 -14.10 3.02 -10.52
C ALA A 318 -14.82 1.66 -10.52
N PRO A 319 -14.66 0.76 -11.52
CA PRO A 319 -15.32 -0.53 -11.52
C PRO A 319 -15.09 -1.34 -10.24
N PHE A 320 -13.90 -1.28 -9.62
CA PHE A 320 -13.59 -1.98 -8.37
C PHE A 320 -14.34 -1.43 -7.15
N CYS A 321 -14.84 -0.21 -7.23
CA CYS A 321 -15.50 0.52 -6.15
C CYS A 321 -17.02 0.66 -6.32
N THR A 322 -17.56 0.25 -7.47
CA THR A 322 -19.03 0.21 -7.66
C THR A 322 -19.64 -0.95 -6.87
N ALA A 323 -20.91 -0.83 -6.49
CA ALA A 323 -21.64 -1.92 -5.83
C ALA A 323 -21.65 -3.20 -6.68
N GLU A 324 -21.78 -3.08 -8.01
CA GLU A 324 -21.70 -4.21 -8.94
C GLU A 324 -20.32 -4.87 -8.92
N GLY A 325 -19.25 -4.07 -8.98
CA GLY A 325 -17.88 -4.59 -8.94
C GLY A 325 -17.51 -5.21 -7.61
N GLN A 326 -17.91 -4.61 -6.49
CA GLN A 326 -17.72 -5.18 -5.16
C GLN A 326 -18.47 -6.51 -5.02
N ALA A 327 -19.70 -6.61 -5.56
CA ALA A 327 -20.45 -7.86 -5.59
C ALA A 327 -19.79 -8.91 -6.51
N ALA A 328 -19.16 -8.50 -7.61
CA ALA A 328 -18.40 -9.38 -8.49
C ALA A 328 -17.14 -9.93 -7.78
N ILE A 329 -16.37 -9.07 -7.10
CA ILE A 329 -15.23 -9.45 -6.27
C ILE A 329 -15.66 -10.47 -5.21
N ALA A 330 -16.78 -10.22 -4.52
CA ALA A 330 -17.30 -11.14 -3.51
C ALA A 330 -17.61 -12.56 -4.04
N ARG A 331 -17.91 -12.69 -5.33
CA ARG A 331 -18.11 -14.00 -6.00
C ARG A 331 -16.82 -14.62 -6.55
N GLY A 332 -15.69 -13.92 -6.46
CA GLY A 332 -14.40 -14.34 -7.01
C GLY A 332 -14.13 -13.85 -8.43
N ASP A 333 -14.94 -12.91 -8.95
CA ASP A 333 -14.72 -12.31 -10.27
C ASP A 333 -13.81 -11.07 -10.16
N ILE A 334 -13.06 -10.77 -11.21
CA ILE A 334 -12.29 -9.52 -11.31
C ILE A 334 -13.09 -8.53 -12.15
N PRO A 335 -13.53 -7.38 -11.59
CA PRO A 335 -14.13 -6.32 -12.38
C PRO A 335 -13.19 -5.90 -13.50
N LYS A 336 -13.71 -5.82 -14.72
CA LYS A 336 -12.91 -5.35 -15.85
C LYS A 336 -12.61 -3.87 -15.64
N ALA A 337 -11.35 -3.58 -15.33
CA ALA A 337 -10.83 -2.22 -15.40
C ALA A 337 -11.14 -1.68 -16.80
N ARG A 338 -11.76 -0.51 -16.88
CA ARG A 338 -11.99 0.18 -18.16
C ARG A 338 -10.74 0.97 -18.50
N ALA A 339 -9.64 0.25 -18.66
CA ALA A 339 -8.39 0.83 -19.13
C ALA A 339 -8.65 1.48 -20.49
N ARG A 340 -8.25 2.73 -20.63
CA ARG A 340 -8.33 3.39 -21.93
C ARG A 340 -7.19 2.87 -22.80
N ASP A 341 -7.54 2.27 -23.91
CA ASP A 341 -6.55 1.80 -24.89
C ASP A 341 -5.70 2.96 -25.38
N TYR A 342 -4.40 2.72 -25.51
CA TYR A 342 -3.51 3.70 -26.12
C TYR A 342 -3.81 3.79 -27.63
N ASP A 343 -4.70 4.70 -28.00
CA ASP A 343 -5.08 4.93 -29.40
C ASP A 343 -4.80 6.37 -29.83
N ARG A 344 -3.77 6.55 -30.67
CA ARG A 344 -3.40 7.85 -31.27
C ARG A 344 -4.41 8.34 -32.32
N ALA A 345 -5.29 7.46 -32.81
CA ALA A 345 -6.38 7.82 -33.70
C ALA A 345 -7.60 8.37 -32.95
N SER A 346 -7.70 8.14 -31.63
CA SER A 346 -8.78 8.69 -30.81
C SER A 346 -8.66 10.21 -30.68
N LEU A 347 -9.79 10.91 -30.72
CA LEU A 347 -9.84 12.36 -30.54
C LEU A 347 -9.38 12.77 -29.13
N ASP A 348 -9.65 11.92 -28.14
CA ASP A 348 -9.32 12.19 -26.76
C ASP A 348 -7.82 12.14 -26.48
N PHE A 349 -7.05 11.33 -27.22
CA PHE A 349 -5.60 11.33 -27.14
C PHE A 349 -5.04 12.73 -27.40
N TRP A 350 -5.59 13.44 -28.38
CA TRP A 350 -5.13 14.78 -28.74
C TRP A 350 -5.61 15.88 -27.79
N ALA A 351 -6.53 15.59 -26.86
CA ALA A 351 -6.93 16.52 -25.82
C ALA A 351 -5.81 16.74 -24.78
N ALA A 352 -5.06 15.69 -24.45
CA ALA A 352 -3.88 15.75 -23.57
C ALA A 352 -2.97 14.51 -23.75
N PRO A 353 -2.12 14.46 -24.81
CA PRO A 353 -1.33 13.28 -25.15
C PRO A 353 -0.47 12.68 -24.02
N ILE A 354 0.18 13.53 -23.21
CA ILE A 354 1.01 13.06 -22.10
C ILE A 354 0.14 12.48 -21.00
N SER A 355 -0.91 13.21 -20.59
CA SER A 355 -1.86 12.75 -19.56
C SER A 355 -2.57 11.45 -19.97
N HIS A 356 -2.91 11.29 -21.26
CA HIS A 356 -3.52 10.08 -21.77
C HIS A 356 -2.55 8.90 -21.68
N THR A 357 -1.29 9.13 -22.07
CA THR A 357 -0.24 8.12 -21.96
C THR A 357 -0.06 7.67 -20.52
N LEU A 358 0.04 8.61 -19.57
CA LEU A 358 0.19 8.33 -18.14
C LEU A 358 -1.02 7.56 -17.57
N ALA A 359 -2.25 7.93 -17.94
CA ALA A 359 -3.45 7.22 -17.51
C ALA A 359 -3.53 5.79 -18.09
N SER A 360 -3.02 5.57 -19.31
CA SER A 360 -3.05 4.26 -19.98
C SER A 360 -1.99 3.26 -19.45
N ILE A 361 -0.81 3.73 -19.00
CA ILE A 361 0.30 2.85 -18.59
C ILE A 361 0.01 2.15 -17.26
N SER A 362 -0.61 2.83 -16.30
CA SER A 362 -0.87 2.29 -14.96
C SER A 362 -2.07 1.34 -14.91
N SER A 363 -3.05 1.52 -15.81
CA SER A 363 -4.35 0.85 -15.72
C SER A 363 -4.32 -0.69 -15.77
N PRO A 364 -3.51 -1.35 -16.65
CA PRO A 364 -3.48 -2.81 -16.73
C PRO A 364 -2.99 -3.50 -15.45
N ALA A 365 -2.23 -2.81 -14.61
CA ALA A 365 -1.65 -3.40 -13.40
C ALA A 365 -2.69 -3.66 -12.29
N TYR A 366 -3.81 -2.91 -12.26
CA TYR A 366 -4.76 -2.95 -11.15
C TYR A 366 -5.61 -4.22 -11.08
N GLY A 367 -5.98 -4.79 -12.23
CA GLY A 367 -6.61 -6.12 -12.26
C GLY A 367 -5.72 -7.22 -11.66
N GLY A 368 -4.40 -7.11 -11.87
CA GLY A 368 -3.43 -8.04 -11.27
C GLY A 368 -3.34 -7.95 -9.75
N TYR A 369 -3.57 -6.76 -9.16
CA TYR A 369 -3.64 -6.65 -7.69
C TYR A 369 -4.88 -7.35 -7.13
N GLN A 370 -6.06 -7.14 -7.73
CA GLN A 370 -7.28 -7.85 -7.30
C GLN A 370 -7.15 -9.36 -7.47
N GLN A 371 -6.55 -9.82 -8.57
CA GLN A 371 -6.29 -11.25 -8.78
C GLN A 371 -5.44 -11.84 -7.64
N ARG A 372 -4.32 -11.19 -7.30
CA ARG A 372 -3.46 -11.62 -6.18
C ARG A 372 -4.21 -11.65 -4.85
N LEU A 373 -5.15 -10.73 -4.62
CA LEU A 373 -5.97 -10.73 -3.40
C LEU A 373 -6.99 -11.88 -3.38
N LEU A 374 -7.54 -12.27 -4.53
CA LEU A 374 -8.40 -13.46 -4.64
C LEU A 374 -7.59 -14.74 -4.40
N ASP A 375 -6.39 -14.84 -4.99
CA ASP A 375 -5.47 -15.96 -4.75
C ASP A 375 -5.08 -16.04 -3.26
N HIS A 376 -4.78 -14.89 -2.66
CA HIS A 376 -4.52 -14.75 -1.22
C HIS A 376 -5.70 -15.24 -0.38
N ALA A 377 -6.93 -14.82 -0.69
CA ALA A 377 -8.12 -15.25 0.02
C ALA A 377 -8.31 -16.77 -0.04
N GLN A 378 -8.03 -17.39 -1.19
CA GLN A 378 -8.12 -18.83 -1.36
C GLN A 378 -7.03 -19.59 -0.58
N ALA A 379 -5.80 -19.08 -0.59
CA ALA A 379 -4.71 -19.62 0.21
C ALA A 379 -5.03 -19.52 1.71
N LEU A 380 -5.55 -18.38 2.16
CA LEU A 380 -5.94 -18.17 3.54
C LEU A 380 -7.07 -19.14 3.95
N ARG A 381 -8.13 -19.29 3.16
CA ARG A 381 -9.20 -20.29 3.43
C ARG A 381 -8.62 -21.69 3.60
N THR A 382 -7.73 -22.09 2.70
CA THR A 382 -7.07 -23.41 2.74
C THR A 382 -6.26 -23.60 4.02
N ASN A 383 -5.49 -22.59 4.42
CA ASN A 383 -4.70 -22.64 5.65
C ASN A 383 -5.59 -22.67 6.90
N LEU A 384 -6.65 -21.87 6.95
CA LEU A 384 -7.59 -21.86 8.07
C LEU A 384 -8.29 -23.22 8.24
N GLU A 385 -8.76 -23.82 7.14
CA GLU A 385 -9.30 -25.18 7.17
C GLU A 385 -8.26 -26.18 7.68
N ALA A 386 -7.03 -26.11 7.19
CA ALA A 386 -5.95 -26.99 7.64
C ALA A 386 -5.63 -26.83 9.13
N ILE A 387 -5.64 -25.60 9.66
CA ILE A 387 -5.41 -25.30 11.08
C ILE A 387 -6.48 -25.98 11.95
N THR A 388 -7.75 -25.86 11.56
CA THR A 388 -8.88 -26.41 12.33
C THR A 388 -8.96 -27.94 12.29
N ARG A 389 -8.38 -28.58 11.25
CA ARG A 389 -8.35 -30.04 11.08
C ARG A 389 -7.08 -30.71 11.65
N VAL A 390 -6.21 -29.97 12.33
CA VAL A 390 -5.06 -30.61 13.01
C VAL A 390 -5.57 -31.43 14.19
N GLU A 391 -5.59 -32.75 14.02
CA GLU A 391 -6.03 -33.72 15.02
C GLU A 391 -4.85 -34.29 15.83
N PRO A 392 -5.03 -34.58 17.13
CA PRO A 392 -4.06 -35.34 17.89
C PRO A 392 -3.85 -36.73 17.26
N PRO A 393 -2.63 -37.30 17.34
CA PRO A 393 -2.43 -38.68 16.93
C PRO A 393 -3.40 -39.59 17.68
N ALA A 394 -4.04 -40.52 16.97
CA ALA A 394 -4.93 -41.51 17.58
C ALA A 394 -4.18 -42.21 18.72
N GLN A 395 -4.74 -42.20 19.93
CA GLN A 395 -4.20 -42.99 21.04
C GLN A 395 -4.23 -44.46 20.62
N GLU A 396 -3.06 -45.02 20.32
CA GLU A 396 -2.93 -46.47 20.19
C GLU A 396 -3.42 -47.08 21.51
N PRO A 397 -4.37 -48.04 21.47
CA PRO A 397 -4.87 -48.65 22.69
C PRO A 397 -3.67 -49.27 23.41
N SER A 398 -3.39 -48.74 24.60
CA SER A 398 -2.45 -49.32 25.54
C SER A 398 -2.77 -50.81 25.66
N ALA A 399 -1.85 -51.65 25.19
CA ALA A 399 -1.89 -53.08 25.45
C ALA A 399 -1.80 -53.23 26.98
N ALA A 400 -2.96 -53.39 27.61
CA ALA A 400 -3.06 -53.78 29.00
C ALA A 400 -2.40 -55.16 29.14
N GLU A 401 -1.42 -55.21 30.05
CA GLU A 401 -0.69 -56.40 30.50
C GLU A 401 -1.60 -57.54 30.98
#